data_AF-A0A3M0L3E3-F1
#
_entry.id   AF-A0A3M0L3E3-F1
#
_cell.length_a   1.000
_cell.length_b   1.000
_cell.length_c   1.000
_cell.angle_alpha   90.00
_cell.angle_beta   90.00
_cell.angle_gamma   90.00
#
_symmetry.space_group_name_H-M   'P 1'
#
loop_
_entity.id
_entity.type
_entity.pdbx_description
1 polymer ?
#
loop_
_entity_poly.entity_id
_entity_poly.type
_entity_poly.pdbx_seq_one_letter_code
_entity_poly.pdbx_strand_id
1 'polypeptide(L)'
;MHAGCGYKNSPTIFGEQLAKDLESWEPPPGEGQLLQYVDDLLIATQTQETCVDWTVSLLNFLGPQGYGVSQKKAQMVRQTVIYLGYEVSAGQRTLGQDHKEAICQTPKPQTVKELRTFLGMTGWCRLWIYNYGLLFKPLYALVTEGSRDLQWTKEATRAFDQLKKALMSAPALELPDMSKPFFLFSHEKQRMALGILAKNLGPYQRAVADLSKKTGHSGGQDASEHLQQWQ
;
A
#
# COMPACT_ATOMS: atom_id res chain seq x y z
N MET A 1 8.31 14.61 24.01
CA MET A 1 7.21 14.10 24.86
C MET A 1 7.32 12.59 24.95
N HIS A 2 7.26 11.99 26.14
CA HIS A 2 7.20 10.53 26.28
C HIS A 2 5.74 10.08 26.27
N ALA A 3 5.21 9.78 25.08
CA ALA A 3 3.94 9.08 24.96
C ALA A 3 4.18 7.59 25.25
N GLY A 4 3.50 7.02 26.25
CA GLY A 4 3.69 5.63 26.64
C GLY A 4 3.37 4.66 25.49
N CYS A 5 4.19 3.60 25.37
CA CYS A 5 3.92 2.50 24.46
C CYS A 5 2.54 1.89 24.78
N GLY A 6 1.63 1.84 23.80
CA GLY A 6 0.28 1.28 23.97
C GLY A 6 -0.87 2.29 24.08
N TYR A 7 -0.60 3.59 24.15
CA TYR A 7 -1.65 4.60 23.99
C TYR A 7 -2.07 4.70 22.51
N LYS A 8 -3.37 4.49 22.24
CA LYS A 8 -3.91 4.30 20.88
C LYS A 8 -3.62 5.45 19.92
N ASN A 9 -3.46 6.68 20.43
CA ASN A 9 -3.19 7.86 19.61
C ASN A 9 -1.70 8.25 19.59
N SER A 10 -0.82 7.53 20.29
CA SER A 10 0.62 7.84 20.31
C SER A 10 1.24 7.91 18.91
N PRO A 11 0.95 6.99 17.98
CA PRO A 11 1.50 7.07 16.63
C PRO A 11 1.04 8.34 15.90
N THR A 12 -0.25 8.66 15.98
CA THR A 12 -0.81 9.86 15.35
C THR A 12 -0.18 11.14 15.91
N ILE A 13 -0.13 11.28 17.23
CA ILE A 13 0.43 12.47 17.88
C ILE A 13 1.92 12.63 17.55
N PHE A 14 2.68 11.53 17.58
CA PHE A 14 4.09 11.56 17.20
C PHE A 14 4.28 11.95 15.73
N GLY A 15 3.52 11.32 14.84
CA GLY A 15 3.57 11.62 13.41
C GLY A 15 3.22 13.07 13.09
N GLU A 16 2.18 13.61 13.72
CA GLU A 16 1.78 15.02 13.55
C GLU A 16 2.85 15.99 14.07
N GLN A 17 3.44 15.70 15.23
CA GLN A 17 4.52 16.54 15.78
C GLN A 17 5.77 16.49 14.89
N LEU A 18 6.17 15.30 14.44
CA LEU A 18 7.31 15.16 13.53
C LEU A 18 7.05 15.87 12.20
N ALA A 19 5.83 15.76 11.64
CA ALA A 19 5.44 16.45 10.42
C ALA A 19 5.60 17.97 10.57
N LYS A 20 5.06 18.51 11.68
CA LYS A 20 5.13 19.94 11.99
C LYS A 20 6.57 20.42 12.14
N ASP A 21 7.41 19.65 12.81
CA ASP A 21 8.82 20.00 12.97
C ASP A 21 9.52 20.01 11.60
N LEU A 22 9.28 18.99 10.76
CA LEU A 22 9.83 18.89 9.41
C LEU A 22 9.42 20.03 8.46
N GLU A 23 8.32 20.75 8.72
CA GLU A 23 7.96 21.96 7.96
C GLU A 23 9.02 23.06 8.07
N SER A 24 9.80 23.07 9.15
CA SER A 24 10.89 24.02 9.37
C SER A 24 12.26 23.53 8.88
N TRP A 25 12.33 22.29 8.38
CA TRP A 25 13.56 21.74 7.84
C TRP A 25 13.81 22.29 6.43
N GLU A 26 14.96 22.93 6.25
CA GLU A 26 15.41 23.39 4.93
C GLU A 26 16.29 22.32 4.28
N PRO A 27 15.84 21.69 3.18
CA PRO A 27 16.66 20.70 2.48
C PRO A 27 17.89 21.36 1.84
N PRO A 28 19.04 20.67 1.79
CA PRO A 28 20.23 21.19 1.12
C PRO A 28 20.01 21.25 -0.41
N PRO A 29 20.88 21.95 -1.14
CA PRO A 29 20.77 22.05 -2.60
C PRO A 29 20.71 20.69 -3.31
N GLY A 30 20.03 20.65 -4.45
CA GLY A 30 19.83 19.45 -5.26
C GLY A 30 18.37 18.96 -5.21
N GLU A 31 17.94 18.29 -6.28
CA GLU A 31 16.57 17.78 -6.37
C GLU A 31 16.38 16.54 -5.50
N GLY A 32 15.35 16.58 -4.65
CA GLY A 32 14.97 15.47 -3.80
C GLY A 32 13.57 15.62 -3.23
N GLN A 33 13.10 14.56 -2.59
CA GLN A 33 11.83 14.50 -1.88
C GLN A 33 12.03 13.81 -0.52
N LEU A 34 11.39 14.35 0.51
CA LEU A 34 11.23 13.69 1.80
C LEU A 34 9.78 13.22 1.92
N LEU A 35 9.59 11.92 2.12
CA LEU A 35 8.30 11.34 2.46
C LEU A 35 8.31 10.94 3.93
N GLN A 36 7.22 11.27 4.63
CA GLN A 36 6.98 10.87 6.00
C GLN A 36 5.69 10.05 6.08
N TYR A 37 5.72 8.98 6.84
CA TYR A 37 4.52 8.30 7.32
C TYR A 37 4.72 7.92 8.79
N VAL A 38 4.02 8.62 9.68
CA VAL A 38 4.18 8.46 11.13
C VAL A 38 5.65 8.64 11.52
N ASP A 39 6.36 7.56 11.87
CA ASP A 39 7.75 7.51 12.29
C ASP A 39 8.72 7.06 11.18
N ASP A 40 8.21 6.59 10.04
CA ASP A 40 9.02 6.20 8.89
C ASP A 40 9.30 7.41 7.99
N LEU A 41 10.58 7.60 7.66
CA LEU A 41 11.07 8.66 6.77
C LEU A 41 11.78 8.05 5.56
N LEU A 42 11.55 8.61 4.38
CA LEU A 42 12.22 8.24 3.13
C LEU A 42 12.73 9.48 2.41
N ILE A 43 14.05 9.53 2.20
CA ILE A 43 14.69 10.50 1.30
C ILE A 43 14.86 9.85 -0.07
N ALA A 44 14.37 10.50 -1.13
CA ALA A 44 14.59 10.11 -2.51
C ALA A 44 15.26 11.26 -3.27
N THR A 45 16.41 11.00 -3.90
CA THR A 45 17.20 11.98 -4.66
C THR A 45 17.65 11.37 -5.99
N GLN A 46 18.08 12.20 -6.95
CA GLN A 46 18.56 11.73 -8.25
C GLN A 46 19.96 11.10 -8.21
N THR A 47 20.85 11.60 -7.35
CA THR A 47 22.23 11.12 -7.23
C THR A 47 22.53 10.63 -5.82
N GLN A 48 23.54 9.76 -5.73
CA GLN A 48 24.06 9.26 -4.46
C GLN A 48 24.64 10.38 -3.60
N GLU A 49 25.37 11.32 -4.20
CA GLU A 49 26.00 12.46 -3.52
C GLU A 49 24.93 13.35 -2.86
N THR A 50 23.91 13.75 -3.61
CA THR A 50 22.78 14.51 -3.05
C THR A 50 22.04 13.72 -1.97
N CYS A 51 21.93 12.39 -2.10
CA CYS A 51 21.33 11.55 -1.06
C CYS A 51 22.09 11.61 0.26
N VAL A 52 23.43 11.59 0.20
CA VAL A 52 24.30 11.74 1.37
C VAL A 52 24.08 13.10 2.03
N ASP A 53 24.12 14.17 1.25
CA ASP A 53 23.96 15.54 1.77
C ASP A 53 22.59 15.74 2.45
N TRP A 54 21.51 15.26 1.80
CA TRP A 54 20.16 15.29 2.35
C TRP A 54 20.06 14.48 3.64
N THR A 55 20.67 13.29 3.67
CA THR A 55 20.66 12.41 4.86
C THR A 55 21.38 13.09 6.02
N VAL A 56 22.57 13.66 5.78
CA VAL A 56 23.34 14.36 6.83
C VAL A 56 22.59 15.59 7.34
N SER A 57 22.03 16.39 6.44
CA SER A 57 21.21 17.56 6.81
C SER A 57 20.02 17.16 7.69
N LEU A 58 19.26 16.13 7.27
CA LEU A 58 18.09 15.67 8.02
C LEU A 58 18.46 15.12 9.40
N LEU A 59 19.54 14.33 9.50
CA LEU A 59 19.98 13.80 10.80
C LEU A 59 20.44 14.91 11.75
N ASN A 60 21.15 15.93 11.23
CA ASN A 60 21.56 17.10 12.00
C ASN A 60 20.38 17.98 12.40
N PHE A 61 19.29 17.97 11.65
CA PHE A 61 18.04 18.63 12.01
C PHE A 61 17.29 17.87 13.11
N LEU A 62 17.17 16.55 12.98
CA LEU A 62 16.40 15.70 13.90
C LEU A 62 17.06 15.57 15.29
N GLY A 63 18.39 15.45 15.34
CA GLY A 63 19.14 15.20 16.58
C GLY A 63 18.90 16.24 17.69
N PRO A 64 19.09 17.55 17.43
CA PRO A 64 18.84 18.61 18.42
C PRO A 64 17.41 18.68 18.96
N GLN A 65 16.43 18.17 18.20
CA GLN A 65 15.02 18.14 18.60
C GLN A 65 14.67 16.91 19.46
N GLY A 66 15.65 16.02 19.70
CA GLY A 66 15.49 14.85 20.54
C GLY A 66 14.92 13.62 19.81
N TYR A 67 14.85 13.64 18.48
CA TYR A 67 14.48 12.47 17.70
C TYR A 67 15.65 11.49 17.58
N GLY A 68 15.41 10.23 17.93
CA GLY A 68 16.37 9.14 17.78
C GLY A 68 16.12 8.33 16.52
N VAL A 69 17.15 8.12 15.69
CA VAL A 69 17.07 7.27 14.50
C VAL A 69 17.70 5.91 14.80
N SER A 70 17.01 4.83 14.44
CA SER A 70 17.53 3.47 14.64
C SER A 70 18.60 3.12 13.61
N GLN A 71 19.87 3.19 14.00
CA GLN A 71 21.01 2.83 13.14
C GLN A 71 20.89 1.40 12.57
N LYS A 72 20.37 0.45 13.36
CA LYS A 72 20.19 -0.95 12.94
C LYS A 72 19.14 -1.11 11.82
N LYS A 73 18.10 -0.26 11.82
CA LYS A 73 17.01 -0.32 10.84
C LYS A 73 17.22 0.63 9.66
N ALA A 74 18.12 1.60 9.79
CA ALA A 74 18.35 2.60 8.76
C ALA A 74 18.93 1.98 7.49
N GLN A 75 18.37 2.38 6.34
CA GLN A 75 18.78 1.94 5.01
C GLN A 75 19.50 3.09 4.30
N MET A 76 20.78 3.28 4.65
CA MET A 76 21.54 4.46 4.19
C MET A 76 21.92 4.33 2.71
N VAL A 77 21.50 5.32 1.91
CA VAL A 77 21.99 5.62 0.55
C VAL A 77 22.00 4.38 -0.36
N ARG A 78 20.84 3.75 -0.52
CA ARG A 78 20.65 2.54 -1.34
C ARG A 78 19.78 2.82 -2.55
N GLN A 79 20.04 2.11 -3.65
CA GLN A 79 19.18 2.14 -4.84
C GLN A 79 17.84 1.45 -4.61
N THR A 80 17.80 0.48 -3.70
CA THR A 80 16.60 -0.28 -3.34
C THR A 80 16.42 -0.24 -1.83
N VAL A 81 15.22 0.14 -1.40
CA VAL A 81 14.86 0.28 0.02
C VAL A 81 13.48 -0.32 0.30
N ILE A 82 13.28 -0.78 1.53
CA ILE A 82 11.94 -1.13 2.04
C ILE A 82 11.33 0.09 2.73
N TYR A 83 10.17 0.54 2.27
CA TYR A 83 9.40 1.62 2.88
C TYR A 83 7.92 1.22 2.98
N LEU A 84 7.36 1.26 4.20
CA LEU A 84 5.98 0.85 4.48
C LEU A 84 5.62 -0.57 4.02
N GLY A 85 6.60 -1.48 3.98
CA GLY A 85 6.42 -2.86 3.48
C GLY A 85 6.48 -3.02 1.96
N TYR A 86 6.71 -1.94 1.22
CA TYR A 86 7.02 -1.97 -0.20
C TYR A 86 8.52 -1.93 -0.43
N GLU A 87 9.00 -2.71 -1.39
CA GLU A 87 10.33 -2.51 -1.95
C GLU A 87 10.24 -1.43 -3.04
N VAL A 88 11.02 -0.36 -2.88
CA VAL A 88 11.04 0.79 -3.79
C VAL A 88 12.42 0.84 -4.45
N SER A 89 12.42 0.88 -5.78
CA SER A 89 13.64 0.88 -6.58
C SER A 89 13.38 1.51 -7.95
N ALA A 90 14.30 2.37 -8.40
CA ALA A 90 14.33 2.89 -9.79
C ALA A 90 12.97 3.36 -10.36
N GLY A 91 12.19 4.12 -9.58
CA GLY A 91 10.89 4.64 -10.01
C GLY A 91 9.73 3.63 -9.95
N GLN A 92 9.96 2.46 -9.37
CA GLN A 92 8.99 1.38 -9.23
C GLN A 92 8.81 0.98 -7.76
N ARG A 93 7.67 0.34 -7.49
CA ARG A 93 7.34 -0.28 -6.20
C ARG A 93 6.85 -1.71 -6.38
N THR A 94 7.35 -2.61 -5.55
CA THR A 94 7.00 -4.02 -5.49
C THR A 94 6.51 -4.37 -4.08
N LEU A 95 5.61 -5.36 -3.98
CA LEU A 95 5.27 -5.94 -2.69
C LEU A 95 6.49 -6.74 -2.20
N GLY A 96 6.92 -6.52 -0.95
CA GLY A 96 8.05 -7.25 -0.37
C GLY A 96 7.80 -8.77 -0.38
N GLN A 97 8.85 -9.53 -0.69
CA GLN A 97 8.77 -10.98 -0.84
C GLN A 97 8.26 -11.68 0.43
N ASP A 98 8.78 -11.29 1.59
CA ASP A 98 8.35 -11.83 2.89
C ASP A 98 6.84 -11.61 3.15
N HIS A 99 6.31 -10.46 2.74
CA HIS A 99 4.88 -10.16 2.87
C HIS A 99 4.05 -11.05 1.94
N LYS A 100 4.47 -11.21 0.68
CA LYS A 100 3.82 -12.13 -0.27
C LYS A 100 3.79 -13.55 0.29
N GLU A 101 4.93 -14.03 0.80
CA GLU A 101 5.07 -15.38 1.36
C GLU A 101 4.19 -15.58 2.59
N ALA A 102 4.15 -14.64 3.52
CA ALA A 102 3.31 -14.74 4.72
C ALA A 102 1.81 -14.90 4.36
N ILE A 103 1.30 -14.12 3.39
CA ILE A 103 -0.08 -14.27 2.91
C ILE A 103 -0.25 -15.62 2.19
N CYS A 104 0.71 -16.01 1.35
CA CYS A 104 0.61 -17.25 0.57
C CYS A 104 0.79 -18.53 1.39
N GLN A 105 1.42 -18.46 2.57
CA GLN A 105 1.52 -19.57 3.50
C GLN A 105 0.30 -19.66 4.45
N THR A 106 -0.57 -18.64 4.45
CA THR A 106 -1.79 -18.67 5.27
C THR A 106 -2.65 -19.87 4.87
N PRO A 107 -3.00 -20.77 5.82
CA PRO A 107 -3.84 -21.92 5.54
C PRO A 107 -5.25 -21.47 5.15
N LYS A 108 -6.03 -22.37 4.55
CA LYS A 108 -7.43 -22.07 4.21
C LYS A 108 -8.20 -21.73 5.49
N PRO A 109 -8.78 -20.52 5.61
CA PRO A 109 -9.51 -20.11 6.81
C PRO A 109 -10.65 -21.07 7.16
N GLN A 110 -10.75 -21.43 8.43
CA GLN A 110 -11.83 -22.25 8.97
C GLN A 110 -12.91 -21.40 9.66
N THR A 111 -12.52 -20.21 10.15
CA THR A 111 -13.44 -19.29 10.84
C THR A 111 -13.63 -17.98 10.08
N VAL A 112 -14.79 -17.33 10.28
CA VAL A 112 -15.05 -15.99 9.72
C VAL A 112 -13.98 -14.98 10.15
N LYS A 113 -13.44 -15.10 11.36
CA LYS A 113 -12.37 -14.24 11.87
C LYS A 113 -11.06 -14.42 11.08
N GLU A 114 -10.65 -15.66 10.84
CA GLU A 114 -9.48 -15.97 10.01
C GLU A 114 -9.68 -15.45 8.58
N LEU A 115 -10.87 -15.63 8.01
CA LEU A 115 -11.16 -15.15 6.66
C LEU A 115 -11.11 -13.62 6.58
N ARG A 116 -11.68 -12.91 7.56
CA ARG A 116 -11.54 -11.44 7.63
C ARG A 116 -10.08 -10.99 7.73
N THR A 117 -9.27 -11.72 8.50
CA THR A 117 -7.83 -11.45 8.65
C THR A 117 -7.12 -11.61 7.30
N PHE A 118 -7.36 -12.73 6.61
CA PHE A 118 -6.83 -12.98 5.27
C PHE A 118 -7.26 -11.91 4.26
N LEU A 119 -8.55 -11.54 4.24
CA LEU A 119 -9.08 -10.51 3.36
C LEU A 119 -8.50 -9.11 3.65
N GLY A 120 -8.22 -8.79 4.91
CA GLY A 120 -7.54 -7.55 5.30
C GLY A 120 -6.09 -7.52 4.78
N MET A 121 -5.37 -8.62 4.95
CA MET A 121 -4.00 -8.77 4.43
C MET A 121 -3.95 -8.62 2.90
N THR A 122 -4.82 -9.32 2.17
CA THR A 122 -4.87 -9.21 0.70
C THR A 122 -5.40 -7.86 0.23
N GLY A 123 -6.21 -7.19 1.05
CA GLY A 123 -6.74 -5.85 0.77
C GLY A 123 -5.67 -4.78 0.70
N TRP A 124 -4.59 -4.93 1.47
CA TRP A 124 -3.41 -4.06 1.39
C TRP A 124 -2.69 -4.21 0.03
N CYS A 125 -2.67 -5.42 -0.54
CA CYS A 125 -2.05 -5.74 -1.83
C CYS A 125 -2.94 -5.46 -3.04
N ARG A 126 -4.17 -4.97 -2.86
CA ARG A 126 -5.20 -4.93 -3.92
C ARG A 126 -4.78 -4.24 -5.22
N LEU A 127 -3.91 -3.22 -5.13
CA LEU A 127 -3.46 -2.44 -6.30
C LEU A 127 -2.52 -3.22 -7.24
N TRP A 128 -2.00 -4.37 -6.79
CA TRP A 128 -1.13 -5.24 -7.56
C TRP A 128 -1.84 -6.45 -8.17
N ILE A 129 -3.12 -6.63 -7.83
CA ILE A 129 -3.85 -7.84 -8.15
C ILE A 129 -4.88 -7.52 -9.22
N TYR A 130 -4.59 -7.97 -10.44
CA TYR A 130 -5.54 -7.88 -11.54
C TYR A 130 -6.87 -8.52 -11.18
N ASN A 131 -7.96 -7.79 -11.39
CA ASN A 131 -9.33 -8.19 -11.04
C ASN A 131 -9.55 -8.54 -9.56
N TYR A 132 -8.81 -7.91 -8.63
CA TYR A 132 -8.93 -8.14 -7.19
C TYR A 132 -10.39 -8.23 -6.72
N GLY A 133 -11.23 -7.26 -7.08
CA GLY A 133 -12.64 -7.22 -6.67
C GLY A 133 -13.44 -8.46 -7.08
N LEU A 134 -13.15 -9.08 -8.23
CA LEU A 134 -13.81 -10.32 -8.65
C LEU A 134 -13.38 -11.53 -7.83
N LEU A 135 -12.10 -11.59 -7.44
CA LEU A 135 -11.56 -12.65 -6.58
C LEU A 135 -12.03 -12.46 -5.12
N PHE A 136 -12.13 -11.22 -4.67
CA PHE A 136 -12.56 -10.90 -3.32
C PHE A 136 -14.04 -11.18 -3.09
N LYS A 137 -14.90 -10.84 -4.06
CA LYS A 137 -16.36 -10.92 -3.94
C LYS A 137 -16.89 -12.26 -3.40
N PRO A 138 -16.51 -13.45 -3.93
CA PRO A 138 -17.01 -14.72 -3.42
C PRO A 138 -16.48 -15.05 -2.01
N LEU A 139 -15.29 -14.57 -1.63
CA LEU A 139 -14.76 -14.75 -0.28
C LEU A 139 -15.50 -13.87 0.73
N TYR A 140 -15.79 -12.64 0.35
CA TYR A 140 -16.54 -11.70 1.20
C TYR A 140 -17.98 -12.16 1.43
N ALA A 141 -18.61 -12.79 0.43
CA ALA A 141 -19.94 -13.36 0.58
C ALA A 141 -20.01 -14.31 1.79
N LEU A 142 -19.01 -15.19 1.96
CA LEU A 142 -18.92 -16.11 3.11
C LEU A 142 -18.85 -15.39 4.46
N VAL A 143 -18.28 -14.18 4.51
CA VAL A 143 -18.20 -13.36 5.73
C VAL A 143 -19.53 -12.68 6.04
N THR A 144 -20.32 -12.37 5.01
CA THR A 144 -21.60 -11.65 5.13
C THR A 144 -22.82 -12.55 5.33
N GLU A 145 -22.70 -13.85 5.03
CA GLU A 145 -23.80 -14.82 5.13
C GLU A 145 -24.24 -15.11 6.58
N GLY A 146 -23.58 -14.54 7.60
CA GLY A 146 -24.04 -14.56 9.00
C GLY A 146 -23.91 -15.91 9.72
N SER A 147 -23.47 -16.95 9.03
CA SER A 147 -23.11 -18.26 9.63
C SER A 147 -21.86 -18.14 10.50
N ARG A 148 -21.82 -18.87 11.63
CA ARG A 148 -20.60 -19.02 12.45
C ARG A 148 -19.52 -19.81 11.71
N ASP A 149 -19.94 -20.78 10.88
CA ASP A 149 -19.06 -21.66 10.14
C ASP A 149 -18.97 -21.25 8.67
N LEU A 150 -17.76 -21.28 8.11
CA LEU A 150 -17.52 -20.95 6.71
C LEU A 150 -18.01 -22.06 5.78
N GLN A 151 -19.06 -21.77 5.02
CA GLN A 151 -19.57 -22.68 3.99
C GLN A 151 -18.81 -22.46 2.68
N TRP A 152 -17.64 -23.08 2.55
CA TRP A 152 -16.78 -22.92 1.38
C TRP A 152 -17.43 -23.47 0.10
N THR A 153 -17.85 -22.56 -0.77
CA THR A 153 -18.29 -22.90 -2.13
C THR A 153 -17.11 -23.24 -3.04
N LYS A 154 -17.41 -23.82 -4.21
CA LYS A 154 -16.40 -24.07 -5.26
C LYS A 154 -15.81 -22.75 -5.76
N GLU A 155 -16.66 -21.73 -5.89
CA GLU A 155 -16.31 -20.39 -6.34
C GLU A 155 -15.39 -19.70 -5.34
N ALA A 156 -15.72 -19.73 -4.04
CA ALA A 156 -14.89 -19.15 -2.99
C ALA A 156 -13.55 -19.87 -2.86
N THR A 157 -13.54 -21.20 -2.95
CA THR A 157 -12.29 -21.98 -2.91
C THR A 157 -11.38 -21.62 -4.09
N ARG A 158 -11.93 -21.58 -5.31
CA ARG A 158 -11.18 -21.14 -6.51
C ARG A 158 -10.64 -19.73 -6.35
N ALA A 159 -11.44 -18.82 -5.81
CA ALA A 159 -11.04 -17.43 -5.63
C ALA A 159 -9.91 -17.28 -4.60
N PHE A 160 -9.94 -18.03 -3.51
CA PHE A 160 -8.85 -18.09 -2.52
C PHE A 160 -7.53 -18.53 -3.18
N ASP A 161 -7.55 -19.63 -3.94
CA ASP A 161 -6.34 -20.15 -4.59
C ASP A 161 -5.83 -19.19 -5.68
N GLN A 162 -6.73 -18.60 -6.46
CA GLN A 162 -6.37 -17.62 -7.48
C GLN A 162 -5.78 -16.34 -6.88
N LEU A 163 -6.30 -15.88 -5.74
CA LEU A 163 -5.80 -14.70 -5.07
C LEU A 163 -4.36 -14.90 -4.57
N LYS A 164 -4.07 -16.07 -3.97
CA LYS A 164 -2.71 -16.43 -3.55
C LYS A 164 -1.75 -16.53 -4.74
N LYS A 165 -2.20 -17.11 -5.86
CA LYS A 165 -1.40 -17.18 -7.10
C LYS A 165 -1.11 -15.77 -7.67
N ALA A 166 -2.15 -14.94 -7.77
CA ALA A 166 -2.03 -13.58 -8.29
C ALA A 166 -1.08 -12.72 -7.44
N LEU A 167 -1.09 -12.89 -6.11
CA LEU A 167 -0.18 -12.20 -5.20
C LEU A 167 1.29 -12.60 -5.43
N MET A 168 1.58 -13.89 -5.62
CA MET A 168 2.94 -14.34 -5.92
C MET A 168 3.44 -13.79 -7.26
N SER A 169 2.56 -13.72 -8.27
CA SER A 169 2.86 -13.16 -9.58
C SER A 169 2.69 -11.64 -9.65
N ALA A 170 2.46 -10.95 -8.53
CA ALA A 170 2.23 -9.50 -8.51
C ALA A 170 3.43 -8.75 -9.14
N PRO A 171 3.19 -7.95 -10.20
CA PRO A 171 4.26 -7.28 -10.94
C PRO A 171 4.82 -6.07 -10.16
N ALA A 172 5.93 -5.51 -10.62
CA ALA A 172 6.32 -4.17 -10.20
C ALA A 172 5.32 -3.14 -10.74
N LEU A 173 4.90 -2.20 -9.90
CA LEU A 173 4.10 -1.06 -10.31
C LEU A 173 4.98 0.17 -10.43
N GLU A 174 4.70 0.99 -11.42
CA GLU A 174 5.34 2.30 -11.56
C GLU A 174 4.86 3.27 -10.48
N LEU A 175 5.77 4.09 -9.95
CA LEU A 175 5.40 5.20 -9.09
C LEU A 175 4.60 6.25 -9.90
N PRO A 176 3.53 6.84 -9.36
CA PRO A 176 2.79 7.87 -10.08
C PRO A 176 3.68 9.10 -10.33
N ASP A 177 3.65 9.60 -11.55
CA ASP A 177 4.34 10.82 -11.97
C ASP A 177 3.28 11.82 -12.44
N MET A 178 2.96 12.78 -11.56
CA MET A 178 1.87 13.74 -11.81
C MET A 178 2.19 14.74 -12.92
N SER A 179 3.43 14.78 -13.40
CA SER A 179 3.83 15.61 -14.55
C SER A 179 3.49 14.97 -15.90
N LYS A 180 3.08 13.69 -15.91
CA LYS A 180 2.84 12.91 -17.13
C LYS A 180 1.36 12.50 -17.24
N PRO A 181 0.85 12.29 -18.47
CA PRO A 181 -0.50 11.79 -18.66
C PRO A 181 -0.64 10.36 -18.17
N PHE A 182 -1.79 10.08 -17.57
CA PHE A 182 -2.22 8.73 -17.20
C PHE A 182 -3.26 8.20 -18.19
N PHE A 183 -3.28 6.89 -18.36
CA PHE A 183 -4.29 6.16 -19.14
C PHE A 183 -5.07 5.26 -18.21
N LEU A 184 -6.40 5.33 -18.27
CA LEU A 184 -7.28 4.43 -17.54
C LEU A 184 -7.97 3.49 -18.52
N PHE A 185 -7.69 2.20 -18.39
CA PHE A 185 -8.39 1.14 -19.11
C PHE A 185 -9.44 0.54 -18.21
N SER A 186 -10.71 0.83 -18.45
CA SER A 186 -11.80 0.35 -17.60
C SER A 186 -12.76 -0.56 -18.32
N HIS A 187 -13.27 -1.56 -17.61
CA HIS A 187 -14.41 -2.38 -18.04
C HIS A 187 -15.25 -2.78 -16.83
N GLU A 188 -16.50 -3.17 -17.07
CA GLU A 188 -17.39 -3.69 -16.04
C GLU A 188 -17.57 -5.19 -16.23
N LYS A 189 -17.54 -5.95 -15.13
CA LYS A 189 -17.87 -7.37 -15.13
C LYS A 189 -18.50 -7.77 -13.80
N GLN A 190 -19.63 -8.47 -13.84
CA GLN A 190 -20.29 -9.04 -12.65
C GLN A 190 -20.61 -8.01 -11.54
N ARG A 191 -21.05 -6.81 -11.92
CA ARG A 191 -21.28 -5.65 -11.05
C ARG A 191 -20.01 -5.17 -10.34
N MET A 192 -18.89 -5.27 -11.03
CA MET A 192 -17.59 -4.80 -10.59
C MET A 192 -17.02 -3.92 -11.69
N ALA A 193 -16.81 -2.64 -11.38
CA ALA A 193 -15.98 -1.77 -12.19
C ALA A 193 -14.53 -2.18 -11.97
N LEU A 194 -13.80 -2.40 -13.06
CA LEU A 194 -12.42 -2.83 -13.09
C LEU A 194 -11.64 -1.82 -13.91
N GLY A 195 -10.45 -1.46 -13.46
CA GLY A 195 -9.62 -0.45 -14.10
C GLY A 195 -8.15 -0.77 -13.99
N ILE A 196 -7.37 -0.48 -15.02
CA ILE A 196 -5.91 -0.42 -14.93
C ILE A 196 -5.51 1.03 -15.18
N LEU A 197 -4.87 1.65 -14.19
CA LEU A 197 -4.20 2.93 -14.35
C LEU A 197 -2.79 2.67 -14.84
N ALA A 198 -2.40 3.27 -15.96
CA ALA A 198 -1.11 3.06 -16.60
C ALA A 198 -0.46 4.38 -17.02
N LYS A 199 0.87 4.35 -17.19
CA LYS A 199 1.65 5.41 -17.84
C LYS A 199 2.36 4.88 -19.07
N ASN A 200 2.74 5.78 -19.98
CA ASN A 200 3.66 5.43 -21.06
C ASN A 200 5.10 5.34 -20.53
N LEU A 201 5.81 4.31 -20.96
CA LEU A 201 7.25 4.13 -20.79
C LEU A 201 7.82 3.79 -22.17
N GLY A 202 8.23 4.82 -22.91
CA GLY A 202 8.58 4.68 -24.32
C GLY A 202 7.38 4.19 -25.15
N PRO A 203 7.52 3.12 -25.96
CA PRO A 203 6.41 2.57 -26.76
C PRO A 203 5.46 1.67 -25.95
N TYR A 204 5.78 1.36 -24.69
CA TYR A 204 5.01 0.45 -23.86
C TYR A 204 4.18 1.19 -22.81
N GLN A 205 3.17 0.51 -22.28
CA GLN A 205 2.46 0.96 -21.09
C GLN A 205 2.85 0.12 -19.89
N ARG A 206 3.01 0.79 -18.75
CA ARG A 206 3.32 0.16 -17.46
C ARG A 206 2.20 0.49 -16.47
N ALA A 207 1.78 -0.53 -15.72
CA ALA A 207 0.74 -0.36 -14.71
C ALA A 207 1.26 0.45 -13.52
N VAL A 208 0.43 1.39 -13.07
CA VAL A 208 0.59 2.19 -11.85
C VAL A 208 -0.29 1.59 -10.74
N ALA A 209 -1.48 1.11 -11.10
CA ALA A 209 -2.40 0.45 -10.19
C ALA A 209 -3.48 -0.36 -10.92
N ASP A 210 -3.83 -1.52 -10.36
CA ASP A 210 -5.07 -2.24 -10.61
C ASP A 210 -6.18 -1.74 -9.67
N LEU A 211 -7.30 -1.32 -10.25
CA LEU A 211 -8.43 -0.72 -9.57
C LEU A 211 -9.63 -1.63 -9.70
N SER A 212 -10.38 -1.80 -8.61
CA SER A 212 -11.66 -2.50 -8.64
C SER A 212 -12.63 -1.90 -7.62
N LYS A 213 -13.90 -1.75 -8.02
CA LYS A 213 -14.95 -1.21 -7.18
C LYS A 213 -16.29 -1.83 -7.53
N LYS A 214 -17.05 -2.27 -6.51
CA LYS A 214 -18.42 -2.76 -6.70
C LYS A 214 -19.29 -1.62 -7.20
N THR A 215 -20.07 -1.86 -8.26
CA THR A 215 -21.03 -0.87 -8.75
C THR A 215 -22.31 -0.92 -7.92
N GLY A 216 -22.83 0.25 -7.54
CA GLY A 216 -24.11 0.37 -6.84
C GLY A 216 -25.29 -0.01 -7.73
N HIS A 217 -26.46 -0.30 -7.14
CA HIS A 217 -27.69 -0.33 -7.92
C HIS A 217 -27.99 1.10 -8.40
N SER A 218 -28.22 1.28 -9.70
CA SER A 218 -28.79 2.51 -10.25
C SER A 218 -30.26 2.61 -9.82
N GLY A 219 -30.49 3.02 -8.58
CA GLY A 219 -31.76 3.46 -8.02
C GLY A 219 -31.43 4.60 -7.09
N GLY A 220 -31.84 5.82 -7.45
CA GLY A 220 -31.38 7.06 -6.83
C GLY A 220 -31.64 7.10 -5.33
N GLN A 221 -30.57 6.94 -4.55
CA GLN A 221 -30.44 7.49 -3.20
C GLN A 221 -28.96 7.47 -2.82
N ASP A 222 -28.47 8.68 -2.58
CA ASP A 222 -27.19 9.11 -2.01
C ASP A 222 -25.99 8.12 -2.01
N ALA A 223 -25.03 8.40 -2.88
CA ALA A 223 -23.75 7.68 -2.98
C ALA A 223 -22.74 8.04 -1.86
N SER A 224 -23.18 8.69 -0.79
CA SER A 224 -22.30 9.27 0.24
C SER A 224 -22.03 8.35 1.45
N GLU A 225 -22.78 7.27 1.68
CA GLU A 225 -22.60 6.42 2.88
C GLU A 225 -21.83 5.10 2.67
N HIS A 226 -21.47 4.72 1.44
CA HIS A 226 -20.76 3.45 1.19
C HIS A 226 -19.22 3.54 1.27
N LEU A 227 -18.67 4.66 1.77
CA LEU A 227 -17.23 4.93 1.79
C LEU A 227 -16.43 4.10 2.80
N GLN A 228 -17.08 3.43 3.77
CA GLN A 228 -16.38 2.65 4.81
C GLN A 228 -16.26 1.14 4.56
N GLN A 229 -16.87 0.58 3.51
CA GLN A 229 -16.86 -0.90 3.34
C GLN A 229 -15.60 -1.47 2.65
N TRP A 230 -14.59 -0.64 2.35
CA TRP A 230 -13.39 -1.06 1.61
C TRP A 230 -12.10 -0.29 1.96
N GLN A 231 -12.03 0.35 3.15
CA GLN A 231 -10.78 0.84 3.74
C GLN A 231 -10.21 -0.24 4.67
#